data_AF-A0A2G9UF68-F1
#
_entry.id   AF-A0A2G9UF68-F1
#
_cell.length_a   1.000
_cell.length_b   1.000
_cell.length_c   1.000
_cell.angle_alpha   90.00
_cell.angle_beta   90.00
_cell.angle_gamma   90.00
#
_symmetry.space_group_name_H-M   'P 1'
#
loop_
_entity.id
_entity.type
_entity.pdbx_description
1 polymer ?
#
loop_
_entity_poly.entity_id
_entity_poly.type
_entity_poly.pdbx_seq_one_letter_code
_entity_poly.pdbx_strand_id
1 'polypeptide(L)'
;MFSLKLATDDRDMIVIPSADVGQVLELPAAVSALNGVDGVLGLAFPSVSSDSSTQPAFIRGAAQGDIAQAVFSIWLEEQWQTSDNGTHGVIYYGGFDLVHCHPNRSFVQLSAARLFQFTLSNLYVNNMGAARRIQTIITSTSPYIKVPSATFMRILDDLKLSYSTPLPAQVDCNAKLELGFDIGNNVLQKVNERNLILSNDDGTCTLAVMPTDANGFDMGQNVELGIPFLRGRCTYFDTALQRVGFADAIQH
;
A
#
# COMPACT_ATOMS: atom_id res chain seq x y z
N MET A 1 25.55 -13.42 13.45
CA MET A 1 24.14 -13.15 13.78
C MET A 1 23.93 -11.67 13.56
N PHE A 2 23.08 -11.29 12.61
CA PHE A 2 22.93 -9.89 12.18
C PHE A 2 21.89 -9.18 13.06
N SER A 3 22.12 -7.88 13.30
CA SER A 3 21.15 -7.00 13.95
C SER A 3 20.55 -6.10 12.88
N LEU A 4 19.22 -6.05 12.80
CA LEU A 4 18.52 -5.09 11.97
C LEU A 4 18.31 -3.80 12.76
N LYS A 5 18.58 -2.66 12.14
CA LYS A 5 18.38 -1.34 12.74
C LYS A 5 17.32 -0.58 11.93
N LEU A 6 16.31 -0.04 12.60
CA LEU A 6 15.22 0.72 11.99
C LEU A 6 15.21 2.12 12.61
N ALA A 7 15.63 3.13 11.86
CA ALA A 7 15.40 4.56 12.15
C ALA A 7 15.97 5.46 11.05
N THR A 8 15.59 6.73 11.11
CA THR A 8 16.18 7.84 10.36
C THR A 8 17.33 8.52 11.11
N ASP A 9 17.42 8.35 12.43
CA ASP A 9 18.54 8.83 13.27
C ASP A 9 18.86 7.87 14.44
N ASP A 10 19.94 8.17 15.18
CA ASP A 10 20.41 7.31 16.27
C ASP A 10 19.55 7.36 17.54
N ARG A 11 18.75 8.42 17.75
CA ARG A 11 18.01 8.62 19.02
C ARG A 11 16.78 7.73 19.07
N ASP A 12 16.11 7.57 17.94
CA ASP A 12 14.88 6.80 17.81
C ASP A 12 15.12 5.40 17.21
N MET A 13 16.38 4.93 17.23
CA MET A 13 16.79 3.66 16.64
C MET A 13 16.24 2.44 17.38
N ILE A 14 15.47 1.64 16.65
CA ILE A 14 15.08 0.29 17.07
C ILE A 14 16.16 -0.68 16.59
N VAL A 15 16.70 -1.48 17.51
CA VAL A 15 17.66 -2.54 17.21
C VAL A 15 17.00 -3.89 17.44
N ILE A 16 16.85 -4.67 16.37
CA ILE A 16 16.31 -6.04 16.42
C ILE A 16 17.47 -7.01 16.29
N PRO A 17 17.91 -7.65 17.39
CA PRO A 17 18.98 -8.63 17.33
C PRO A 17 18.51 -9.90 16.60
N SER A 18 19.47 -10.66 16.07
CA SER A 18 19.21 -12.00 15.55
C SER A 18 18.19 -12.03 14.41
N ALA A 19 18.19 -10.98 13.58
CA ALA A 19 17.35 -10.93 12.39
C ALA A 19 17.95 -11.85 11.30
N ASP A 20 17.09 -12.68 10.72
CA ASP A 20 17.43 -13.52 9.57
C ASP A 20 17.23 -12.68 8.31
N VAL A 21 18.28 -12.56 7.49
CA VAL A 21 18.28 -11.79 6.24
C VAL A 21 18.83 -12.68 5.14
N GLY A 22 18.09 -12.78 4.02
CA GLY A 22 18.56 -13.46 2.83
C GLY A 22 19.56 -12.59 2.08
N GLN A 23 20.74 -13.14 1.76
CA GLN A 23 21.71 -12.48 0.89
C GLN A 23 21.47 -12.92 -0.56
N VAL A 24 21.11 -11.98 -1.41
CA VAL A 24 20.87 -12.24 -2.84
C VAL A 24 22.22 -12.21 -3.58
N LEU A 25 22.51 -13.28 -4.32
CA LEU A 25 23.72 -13.36 -5.17
C LEU A 25 23.47 -12.86 -6.60
N GLU A 26 22.22 -12.94 -7.06
CA GLU A 26 21.78 -12.49 -8.37
C GLU A 26 20.46 -11.73 -8.24
N LEU A 27 20.46 -10.45 -8.57
CA LEU A 27 19.27 -9.60 -8.50
C LEU A 27 18.43 -9.76 -9.77
N PRO A 28 17.12 -10.04 -9.65
CA PRO A 28 16.22 -10.01 -10.80
C PRO A 28 16.21 -8.62 -11.46
N ALA A 29 16.06 -8.58 -12.78
CA ALA A 29 16.01 -7.35 -13.57
C ALA A 29 15.00 -6.32 -13.03
N ALA A 30 13.86 -6.79 -12.52
CA ALA A 30 12.81 -5.96 -11.94
C ALA A 30 13.25 -5.20 -10.67
N VAL A 31 14.19 -5.75 -9.89
CA VAL A 31 14.74 -5.10 -8.69
C VAL A 31 15.94 -4.23 -9.07
N SER A 32 16.84 -4.73 -9.94
CA SER A 32 18.02 -3.96 -10.37
C SER A 32 17.68 -2.71 -11.18
N ALA A 33 16.47 -2.63 -11.75
CA ALA A 33 15.97 -1.45 -12.45
C ALA A 33 15.49 -0.33 -11.50
N LEU A 34 15.33 -0.62 -10.19
CA LEU A 34 14.91 0.38 -9.22
C LEU A 34 16.11 1.22 -8.77
N ASN A 35 16.01 2.54 -8.93
CA ASN A 35 17.01 3.46 -8.41
C ASN A 35 16.86 3.62 -6.89
N GLY A 36 17.98 3.50 -6.16
CA GLY A 36 18.00 3.75 -4.72
C GLY A 36 17.38 2.66 -3.84
N VAL A 37 17.23 1.44 -4.38
CA VAL A 37 16.71 0.28 -3.62
C VAL A 37 17.77 -0.83 -3.59
N ASP A 38 18.28 -1.13 -2.40
CA ASP A 38 19.27 -2.20 -2.20
C ASP A 38 18.63 -3.58 -1.94
N GLY A 39 17.36 -3.61 -1.53
CA GLY A 39 16.67 -4.84 -1.17
C GLY A 39 15.23 -4.62 -0.70
N VAL A 40 14.63 -5.66 -0.12
CA VAL A 40 13.24 -5.66 0.35
C VAL A 40 13.19 -6.13 1.79
N LEU A 41 12.58 -5.33 2.67
CA LEU A 41 12.22 -5.73 4.02
C LEU A 41 10.76 -6.18 4.06
N GLY A 42 10.52 -7.49 4.13
CA GLY A 42 9.18 -8.05 4.26
C GLY A 42 8.56 -7.77 5.63
N LEU A 43 7.40 -7.11 5.65
CA LEU A 43 6.65 -6.76 6.87
C LEU A 43 5.34 -7.56 7.05
N ALA A 44 5.06 -8.49 6.13
CA ALA A 44 3.88 -9.36 6.19
C ALA A 44 4.04 -10.50 7.21
N PHE A 45 3.03 -11.37 7.30
CA PHE A 45 3.01 -12.46 8.28
C PHE A 45 3.99 -13.59 7.92
N PRO A 46 4.45 -14.39 8.91
CA PRO A 46 5.35 -15.51 8.65
C PRO A 46 4.80 -16.56 7.67
N SER A 47 3.47 -16.65 7.53
CA SER A 47 2.77 -17.62 6.66
C SER A 47 2.98 -17.40 5.16
N VAL A 48 3.61 -16.30 4.76
CA VAL A 48 4.04 -16.01 3.39
C VAL A 48 5.56 -15.96 3.24
N SER A 49 6.31 -16.31 4.29
CA SER A 49 7.76 -16.47 4.20
C SER A 49 8.10 -17.63 3.26
N SER A 50 9.12 -17.44 2.41
CA SER A 50 9.63 -18.50 1.54
C SER A 50 10.31 -19.62 2.32
N ASP A 51 10.83 -19.31 3.51
CA ASP A 51 11.43 -20.26 4.44
C ASP A 51 10.64 -20.22 5.75
N SER A 52 10.09 -21.37 6.15
CA SER A 52 9.31 -21.51 7.39
C SER A 52 10.17 -21.40 8.65
N SER A 53 11.50 -21.50 8.52
CA SER A 53 12.46 -21.34 9.61
C SER A 53 12.85 -19.87 9.85
N THR A 54 12.58 -18.97 8.89
CA THR A 54 12.88 -17.54 9.03
C THR A 54 11.66 -16.78 9.54
N GLN A 55 11.86 -15.93 10.55
CA GLN A 55 10.81 -15.06 11.08
C GLN A 55 11.01 -13.63 10.54
N PRO A 56 9.97 -12.97 10.00
CA PRO A 56 10.06 -11.57 9.60
C PRO A 56 10.57 -10.68 10.74
N ALA A 57 11.51 -9.81 10.45
CA ALA A 57 12.23 -9.06 11.48
C ALA A 57 11.30 -8.20 12.36
N PHE A 58 10.27 -7.58 11.77
CA PHE A 58 9.27 -6.83 12.53
C PHE A 58 8.52 -7.71 13.55
N ILE A 59 8.09 -8.91 13.13
CA ILE A 59 7.39 -9.86 14.02
C ILE A 59 8.32 -10.34 15.14
N ARG A 60 9.59 -10.60 14.82
CA ARG A 60 10.61 -10.95 15.82
C ARG A 60 10.80 -9.83 16.84
N GLY A 61 11.05 -8.60 16.38
CA GLY A 61 11.29 -7.45 17.26
C GLY A 61 10.10 -7.14 18.17
N ALA A 62 8.87 -7.29 17.66
CA ALA A 62 7.67 -7.19 18.48
C ALA A 62 7.56 -8.31 19.53
N ALA A 63 7.89 -9.55 19.16
CA ALA A 63 7.84 -10.70 20.08
C ALA A 63 8.93 -10.64 21.17
N GLN A 64 10.08 -10.02 20.87
CA GLN A 64 11.20 -9.86 21.80
C GLN A 64 11.10 -8.61 22.68
N GLY A 65 10.19 -7.69 22.34
CA GLY A 65 9.99 -6.43 23.07
C GLY A 65 10.89 -5.29 22.60
N ASP A 66 11.68 -5.49 21.54
CA ASP A 66 12.48 -4.43 20.91
C ASP A 66 11.59 -3.39 20.21
N ILE A 67 10.42 -3.83 19.72
CA ILE A 67 9.37 -2.97 19.20
C ILE A 67 8.24 -2.91 20.22
N ALA A 68 7.95 -1.71 20.73
CA ALA A 68 7.03 -1.51 21.84
C ALA A 68 5.60 -2.02 21.59
N GLN A 69 5.11 -1.93 20.34
CA GLN A 69 3.80 -2.44 19.94
C GLN A 69 3.91 -3.15 18.58
N ALA A 70 3.19 -4.25 18.40
CA ALA A 70 3.18 -5.03 17.14
C ALA A 70 2.36 -4.36 16.01
N VAL A 71 2.47 -3.04 15.90
CA VAL A 71 1.86 -2.20 14.87
C VAL A 71 2.93 -1.33 14.22
N PHE A 72 2.80 -1.13 12.92
CA PHE A 72 3.54 -0.10 12.19
C PHE A 72 2.57 0.68 11.29
N SER A 73 2.97 1.86 10.84
CA SER A 73 2.22 2.62 9.84
C SER A 73 3.09 3.05 8.68
N ILE A 74 2.45 3.20 7.53
CA ILE A 74 3.01 3.88 6.37
C ILE A 74 2.17 5.13 6.15
N TRP A 75 2.84 6.29 6.19
CA TRP A 75 2.31 7.54 5.70
C TRP A 75 3.06 7.89 4.41
N LEU A 76 2.32 8.23 3.36
CA LEU A 76 2.88 8.80 2.15
C LEU A 76 2.18 10.12 1.86
N GLU A 77 2.98 11.11 1.46
CA GLU A 77 2.48 12.40 1.04
C GLU A 77 1.60 12.28 -0.21
N GLU A 78 0.66 13.22 -0.43
CA GLU A 78 -0.05 13.26 -1.70
C GLU A 78 0.90 13.55 -2.86
N GLN A 79 0.53 13.08 -4.05
CA GLN A 79 1.34 13.28 -5.23
C GLN A 79 1.53 14.79 -5.51
N TRP A 80 2.75 15.18 -5.87
CA TRP A 80 3.17 16.56 -6.19
C TRP A 80 3.09 17.55 -5.02
N GLN A 81 3.04 17.06 -3.78
CA GLN A 81 3.23 17.87 -2.59
C GLN A 81 4.70 17.85 -2.13
N THR A 82 5.10 18.90 -1.41
CA THR A 82 6.33 19.00 -0.60
C THR A 82 6.06 19.79 0.68
N SER A 83 5.22 19.28 1.57
CA SER A 83 4.87 19.88 2.86
C SER A 83 5.77 19.48 4.03
N ASP A 84 6.48 18.34 3.97
CA ASP A 84 7.36 17.89 5.07
C ASP A 84 8.87 18.04 4.78
N ASN A 85 9.31 19.25 4.41
CA ASN A 85 10.73 19.58 4.22
C ASN A 85 11.52 18.61 3.31
N GLY A 86 10.83 17.98 2.35
CA GLY A 86 11.40 17.00 1.41
C GLY A 86 11.21 15.52 1.80
N THR A 87 10.61 15.21 2.95
CA THR A 87 10.18 13.85 3.29
C THR A 87 8.90 13.51 2.54
N HIS A 88 8.96 12.51 1.67
CA HIS A 88 7.81 12.07 0.85
C HIS A 88 6.99 10.94 1.48
N GLY A 89 7.44 10.43 2.63
CA GLY A 89 6.78 9.36 3.36
C GLY A 89 7.59 8.87 4.55
N VAL A 90 6.90 8.24 5.50
CA VAL A 90 7.46 7.72 6.75
C VAL A 90 6.89 6.35 7.03
N ILE A 91 7.76 5.43 7.47
CA ILE A 91 7.32 4.19 8.14
C ILE A 91 7.58 4.37 9.64
N TYR A 92 6.51 4.29 10.43
CA TYR A 92 6.58 4.42 11.87
C TYR A 92 6.39 3.04 12.50
N TYR A 93 7.34 2.60 13.34
CA TYR A 93 7.30 1.29 14.00
C TYR A 93 6.97 1.43 15.49
N GLY A 94 6.20 0.49 16.05
CA GLY A 94 6.04 0.37 17.50
C GLY A 94 4.96 1.25 18.12
N GLY A 95 4.06 1.82 17.31
CA GLY A 95 2.96 2.63 17.80
C GLY A 95 2.19 3.34 16.69
N PHE A 96 1.60 4.47 17.05
CA PHE A 96 0.83 5.31 16.12
C PHE A 96 1.59 6.60 15.86
N ASP A 97 1.82 6.91 14.59
CA ASP A 97 2.34 8.19 14.16
C ASP A 97 1.33 9.30 14.50
N LEU A 98 1.70 10.20 15.42
CA LEU A 98 0.91 11.36 15.83
C LEU A 98 1.43 12.67 15.22
N VAL A 99 2.51 12.60 14.45
CA VAL A 99 3.13 13.74 13.77
C VAL A 99 2.43 13.96 12.42
N HIS A 100 2.17 12.89 11.69
CA HIS A 100 1.60 12.98 10.34
C HIS A 100 0.11 12.65 10.28
N CYS A 101 -0.48 12.07 11.33
CA CYS A 101 -1.81 11.46 11.26
C CYS A 101 -2.77 12.01 12.30
N HIS A 102 -4.03 12.21 11.90
CA HIS A 102 -5.08 12.51 12.85
C HIS A 102 -5.33 11.32 13.81
N PRO A 103 -5.77 11.59 15.06
CA PRO A 103 -5.95 10.54 16.07
C PRO A 103 -7.16 9.63 15.77
N ASN A 104 -8.11 10.09 14.97
CA ASN A 104 -9.29 9.34 14.59
C ASN A 104 -8.91 8.25 13.58
N ARG A 105 -8.98 7.00 14.03
CA ARG A 105 -8.61 5.83 13.24
C ARG A 105 -9.80 4.90 13.06
N SER A 106 -9.96 4.41 11.85
CA SER A 106 -10.93 3.38 11.52
C SER A 106 -10.22 2.08 11.21
N PHE A 107 -10.65 0.97 11.81
CA PHE A 107 -10.02 -0.34 11.63
C PHE A 107 -10.96 -1.34 10.96
N VAL A 108 -10.37 -2.24 10.17
CA VAL A 108 -11.03 -3.40 9.59
C VAL A 108 -10.19 -4.65 9.86
N GLN A 109 -10.87 -5.73 10.23
CA GLN A 109 -10.23 -7.02 10.51
C GLN A 109 -9.73 -7.68 9.22
N LEU A 110 -8.59 -8.35 9.32
CA LEU A 110 -8.08 -9.14 8.20
C LEU A 110 -9.00 -10.34 7.94
N SER A 111 -9.24 -10.66 6.67
CA SER A 111 -9.92 -11.89 6.28
C SER A 111 -8.96 -13.09 6.27
N ALA A 112 -7.66 -12.85 6.11
CA ALA A 112 -6.61 -13.86 6.27
C ALA A 112 -5.28 -13.21 6.68
N ALA A 113 -4.64 -13.73 7.72
CA ALA A 113 -3.31 -13.31 8.19
C ALA A 113 -2.18 -13.95 7.36
N ARG A 114 -2.14 -13.61 6.06
CA ARG A 114 -1.08 -14.00 5.12
C ARG A 114 -0.38 -12.75 4.62
N LEU A 115 -1.08 -12.03 3.75
CA LEU A 115 -0.83 -10.63 3.47
C LEU A 115 -1.75 -9.79 4.36
N PHE A 116 -1.71 -8.46 4.22
CA PHE A 116 -2.70 -7.57 4.80
C PHE A 116 -3.98 -7.59 3.96
N GLN A 117 -4.65 -8.76 3.99
CA GLN A 117 -5.86 -9.07 3.24
C GLN A 117 -7.10 -8.81 4.10
N PHE A 118 -8.08 -8.08 3.55
CA PHE A 118 -9.37 -7.82 4.17
C PHE A 118 -10.48 -7.81 3.11
N THR A 119 -11.74 -7.69 3.54
CA THR A 119 -12.89 -7.65 2.62
C THR A 119 -13.47 -6.24 2.56
N LEU A 120 -13.51 -5.65 1.38
CA LEU A 120 -14.26 -4.40 1.14
C LEU A 120 -15.75 -4.70 1.04
N SER A 121 -16.57 -3.86 1.65
CA SER A 121 -18.03 -3.94 1.52
C SER A 121 -18.46 -3.54 0.12
N ASN A 122 -17.94 -2.42 -0.39
CA ASN A 122 -18.24 -1.89 -1.72
C ASN A 122 -17.00 -1.21 -2.33
N LEU A 123 -16.86 -1.34 -3.65
CA LEU A 123 -15.95 -0.56 -4.47
C LEU A 123 -16.78 0.39 -5.34
N TYR A 124 -16.39 1.65 -5.42
CA TYR A 124 -17.03 2.68 -6.22
C TYR A 124 -16.07 3.28 -7.23
N VAL A 125 -16.60 3.59 -8.41
CA VAL A 125 -15.94 4.40 -9.45
C VAL A 125 -16.85 5.62 -9.67
N ASN A 126 -16.33 6.83 -9.43
CA ASN A 126 -17.06 8.09 -9.53
C ASN A 126 -18.42 8.04 -8.79
N ASN A 127 -18.40 7.58 -7.53
CA ASN A 127 -19.58 7.37 -6.66
C ASN A 127 -20.59 6.31 -7.15
N MET A 128 -20.34 5.63 -8.27
CA MET A 128 -21.18 4.53 -8.72
C MET A 128 -20.61 3.18 -8.25
N GLY A 129 -21.45 2.34 -7.64
CA GLY A 129 -21.03 1.02 -7.16
C GLY A 129 -20.54 0.12 -8.30
N ALA A 130 -19.35 -0.43 -8.17
CA ALA A 130 -18.64 -1.21 -9.18
C ALA A 130 -18.41 -2.68 -8.78
N ALA A 131 -18.16 -2.95 -7.50
CA ALA A 131 -18.09 -4.30 -6.95
C ALA A 131 -18.57 -4.32 -5.50
N ARG A 132 -18.92 -5.50 -4.99
CA ARG A 132 -19.37 -5.70 -3.60
C ARG A 132 -18.67 -6.90 -2.99
N ARG A 133 -18.41 -6.84 -1.67
CA ARG A 133 -17.81 -7.94 -0.89
C ARG A 133 -16.56 -8.53 -1.55
N ILE A 134 -15.60 -7.67 -1.89
CA ILE A 134 -14.42 -8.05 -2.68
C ILE A 134 -13.18 -8.22 -1.81
N GLN A 135 -12.42 -9.30 -2.02
CA GLN A 135 -11.15 -9.51 -1.32
C GLN A 135 -10.14 -8.46 -1.77
N THR A 136 -9.45 -7.89 -0.80
CA THR A 136 -8.56 -6.75 -1.01
C THR A 136 -7.27 -6.95 -0.24
N ILE A 137 -6.14 -6.68 -0.88
CA ILE A 137 -4.83 -6.67 -0.22
C ILE A 137 -4.23 -5.26 -0.28
N ILE A 138 -3.48 -4.88 0.75
CA ILE A 138 -2.65 -3.66 0.73
C ILE A 138 -1.20 -4.04 0.49
N THR A 139 -0.52 -3.32 -0.39
CA THR A 139 0.92 -3.50 -0.63
C THR A 139 1.62 -2.17 -0.89
N SER A 140 2.83 -2.02 -0.37
CA SER A 140 3.71 -0.89 -0.68
C SER A 140 4.61 -1.15 -1.88
N THR A 141 4.59 -2.35 -2.48
CA THR A 141 5.48 -2.72 -3.59
C THR A 141 4.87 -2.47 -4.97
N SER A 142 3.61 -2.03 -5.02
CA SER A 142 2.88 -1.83 -6.28
C SER A 142 2.68 -0.34 -6.52
N PRO A 143 3.17 0.20 -7.65
CA PRO A 143 2.94 1.60 -7.99
C PRO A 143 1.49 1.86 -8.47
N TYR A 144 0.64 0.83 -8.52
CA TYR A 144 -0.73 0.91 -9.03
C TYR A 144 -1.75 0.47 -8.00
N ILE A 145 -2.97 1.00 -8.08
CA ILE A 145 -4.14 0.29 -7.58
C ILE A 145 -4.54 -0.72 -8.66
N LYS A 146 -4.72 -1.99 -8.31
CA LYS A 146 -5.28 -2.99 -9.24
C LYS A 146 -6.71 -3.33 -8.87
N VAL A 147 -7.57 -3.39 -9.87
CA VAL A 147 -8.99 -3.72 -9.73
C VAL A 147 -9.37 -4.83 -10.71
N PRO A 148 -10.49 -5.56 -10.50
CA PRO A 148 -10.94 -6.57 -11.45
C PRO A 148 -11.10 -6.00 -12.85
N SER A 149 -10.81 -6.79 -13.89
CA SER A 149 -10.86 -6.33 -15.29
C SER A 149 -12.19 -5.69 -15.67
N ALA A 150 -13.32 -6.17 -15.13
CA ALA A 150 -14.64 -5.56 -15.35
C ALA A 150 -14.73 -4.14 -14.77
N THR A 151 -14.18 -3.91 -13.58
CA THR A 151 -14.09 -2.57 -12.98
C THR A 151 -13.11 -1.69 -13.75
N PHE A 152 -11.98 -2.24 -14.18
CA PHE A 152 -11.00 -1.50 -14.97
C PHE A 152 -11.58 -1.02 -16.32
N MET A 153 -12.34 -1.87 -17.03
CA MET A 153 -13.04 -1.47 -18.25
C MET A 153 -14.02 -0.33 -18.01
N ARG A 154 -14.73 -0.33 -16.87
CA ARG A 154 -15.61 0.79 -16.49
C ARG A 154 -14.83 2.08 -16.27
N ILE A 155 -13.64 2.01 -15.66
CA ILE A 155 -12.76 3.17 -15.50
C ILE A 155 -12.33 3.71 -16.87
N LEU A 156 -11.96 2.85 -17.81
CA LEU A 156 -11.62 3.27 -19.17
C LEU A 156 -12.80 3.96 -19.88
N ASP A 157 -14.03 3.45 -19.74
CA ASP A 157 -15.23 4.07 -20.32
C ASP A 157 -15.55 5.44 -19.70
N ASP A 158 -15.41 5.57 -18.37
CA ASP A 158 -15.56 6.85 -17.66
C ASP A 158 -14.52 7.88 -18.17
N LEU A 159 -13.31 7.43 -18.45
CA LEU A 159 -12.21 8.22 -19.02
C LEU A 159 -12.26 8.38 -20.54
N LYS A 160 -13.29 7.84 -21.21
CA LYS A 160 -13.48 7.90 -22.68
C LYS A 160 -12.34 7.27 -23.47
N LEU A 161 -11.75 6.20 -22.93
CA LEU A 161 -10.69 5.41 -23.56
C LEU A 161 -11.22 4.10 -24.15
N SER A 162 -10.52 3.59 -25.17
CA SER A 162 -10.81 2.26 -25.74
C SER A 162 -10.41 1.15 -24.78
N TYR A 163 -11.15 0.04 -24.76
CA TYR A 163 -10.77 -1.17 -24.01
C TYR A 163 -9.49 -1.84 -24.52
N SER A 164 -9.05 -1.50 -25.74
CA SER A 164 -7.79 -1.97 -26.31
C SER A 164 -6.60 -1.03 -26.02
N THR A 165 -6.77 -0.04 -25.14
CA THR A 165 -5.71 0.93 -24.81
C THR A 165 -4.50 0.19 -24.23
N PRO A 166 -3.28 0.42 -24.74
CA PRO A 166 -2.07 -0.14 -24.16
C PRO A 166 -1.92 0.21 -22.68
N LEU A 167 -1.33 -0.69 -21.90
CA LEU A 167 -1.12 -0.50 -20.46
C LEU A 167 0.35 -0.20 -20.14
N PRO A 168 0.64 0.68 -19.17
CA PRO A 168 -0.32 1.50 -18.42
C PRO A 168 -1.00 2.56 -19.31
N ALA A 169 -2.27 2.85 -19.03
CA ALA A 169 -3.10 3.68 -19.92
C ALA A 169 -2.68 5.16 -19.87
N GLN A 170 -2.41 5.75 -21.03
CA GLN A 170 -2.26 7.19 -21.17
C GLN A 170 -3.65 7.86 -21.10
N VAL A 171 -3.76 8.94 -20.33
CA VAL A 171 -5.01 9.65 -20.04
C VAL A 171 -4.85 11.16 -20.26
N ASP A 172 -5.97 11.87 -20.41
CA ASP A 172 -5.98 13.33 -20.28
C ASP A 172 -5.56 13.72 -18.85
N CYS A 173 -4.57 14.59 -18.72
CA CYS A 173 -4.09 15.11 -17.44
C CYS A 173 -5.17 15.82 -16.62
N ASN A 174 -6.24 16.32 -17.26
CA ASN A 174 -7.36 16.98 -16.60
C ASN A 174 -8.54 16.04 -16.32
N ALA A 175 -8.42 14.74 -16.65
CA ALA A 175 -9.50 13.81 -16.43
C ALA A 175 -9.89 13.74 -14.95
N LYS A 176 -11.16 13.44 -14.69
CA LYS A 176 -11.72 13.32 -13.33
C LYS A 176 -11.98 11.87 -13.03
N LEU A 177 -11.44 11.41 -11.90
CA LEU A 177 -11.61 10.04 -11.44
C LEU A 177 -11.54 10.00 -9.92
N GLU A 178 -12.54 9.40 -9.29
CA GLU A 178 -12.53 9.06 -7.87
C GLU A 178 -12.81 7.57 -7.69
N LEU A 179 -11.94 6.89 -6.93
CA LEU A 179 -12.18 5.54 -6.46
C LEU A 179 -12.57 5.58 -4.98
N GLY A 180 -13.68 4.91 -4.64
CA GLY A 180 -14.17 4.80 -3.27
C GLY A 180 -14.09 3.35 -2.78
N PHE A 181 -13.48 3.15 -1.62
CA PHE A 181 -13.28 1.86 -0.99
C PHE A 181 -14.00 1.85 0.37
N ASP A 182 -15.17 1.23 0.42
CA ASP A 182 -15.94 1.08 1.66
C ASP A 182 -15.41 -0.11 2.44
N ILE A 183 -14.72 0.18 3.54
CA ILE A 183 -14.09 -0.82 4.41
C ILE A 183 -15.07 -1.38 5.46
N GLY A 184 -16.35 -1.01 5.39
CA GLY A 184 -17.38 -1.33 6.38
C GLY A 184 -17.47 -0.30 7.51
N ASN A 185 -18.45 -0.47 8.40
CA ASN A 185 -18.71 0.40 9.55
C ASN A 185 -18.92 1.89 9.18
N ASN A 186 -19.52 2.17 8.03
CA ASN A 186 -19.73 3.52 7.48
C ASN A 186 -18.42 4.29 7.17
N VAL A 187 -17.32 3.58 6.93
CA VAL A 187 -16.03 4.19 6.60
C VAL A 187 -15.72 4.02 5.12
N LEU A 188 -15.67 5.14 4.41
CA LEU A 188 -15.35 5.20 2.98
C LEU A 188 -14.00 5.87 2.77
N GLN A 189 -13.02 5.12 2.27
CA GLN A 189 -11.70 5.62 1.89
C GLN A 189 -11.73 6.04 0.42
N LYS A 190 -11.37 7.29 0.10
CA LYS A 190 -11.43 7.81 -1.27
C LYS A 190 -10.04 8.07 -1.82
N VAL A 191 -9.82 7.85 -3.12
CA VAL A 191 -8.61 8.24 -3.83
C VAL A 191 -9.07 9.01 -5.07
N ASN A 192 -8.59 10.25 -5.23
CA ASN A 192 -9.00 11.16 -6.30
C ASN A 192 -7.94 11.24 -7.41
N GLU A 193 -8.21 12.07 -8.43
CA GLU A 193 -7.37 12.22 -9.60
C GLU A 193 -5.92 12.61 -9.27
N ARG A 194 -5.68 13.32 -8.15
CA ARG A 194 -4.33 13.75 -7.74
C ARG A 194 -3.39 12.56 -7.57
N ASN A 195 -3.89 11.46 -7.00
CA ASN A 195 -3.11 10.24 -6.78
C ASN A 195 -3.33 9.19 -7.89
N LEU A 196 -4.34 9.36 -8.76
CA LEU A 196 -4.68 8.39 -9.82
C LEU A 196 -4.16 8.79 -11.21
N ILE A 197 -3.86 10.06 -11.45
CA ILE A 197 -3.38 10.59 -12.74
C ILE A 197 -1.97 11.15 -12.53
N LEU A 198 -0.97 10.45 -13.05
CA LEU A 198 0.43 10.77 -12.85
C LEU A 198 0.98 11.50 -14.07
N SER A 199 1.51 12.71 -13.88
CA SER A 199 2.23 13.45 -14.92
C SER A 199 3.60 12.82 -15.18
N ASN A 200 3.92 12.65 -16.46
CA ASN A 200 5.22 12.21 -16.95
C ASN A 200 6.07 13.43 -17.37
N ASP A 201 7.38 13.25 -17.46
CA ASP A 201 8.32 14.33 -17.83
C ASP A 201 8.10 14.89 -19.25
N ASP A 202 7.47 14.11 -20.13
CA ASP A 202 7.14 14.51 -21.50
C ASP A 202 5.82 15.29 -21.61
N GLY A 203 5.18 15.61 -20.48
CA GLY A 203 3.92 16.34 -20.41
C GLY A 203 2.66 15.49 -20.64
N THR A 204 2.82 14.18 -20.87
CA THR A 204 1.69 13.24 -20.90
C THR A 204 1.30 12.79 -19.49
N CYS A 205 0.12 12.19 -19.33
CA CYS A 205 -0.29 11.61 -18.05
C CYS A 205 -0.65 10.13 -18.17
N THR A 206 -0.34 9.38 -17.13
CA THR A 206 -0.56 7.93 -17.02
C THR A 206 -1.53 7.62 -15.88
N LEU A 207 -2.43 6.68 -16.11
CA LEU A 207 -3.34 6.18 -15.09
C LEU A 207 -2.60 5.25 -14.10
N ALA A 208 -2.65 5.58 -12.80
CA ALA A 208 -2.11 4.76 -11.72
C ALA A 208 -3.05 3.62 -11.28
N VAL A 209 -3.86 3.11 -12.22
CA VAL A 209 -4.80 2.01 -12.03
C VAL A 209 -4.54 0.97 -13.13
N MET A 210 -4.52 -0.30 -12.75
CA MET A 210 -4.30 -1.42 -13.65
C MET A 210 -5.38 -2.49 -13.44
N PRO A 211 -5.66 -3.35 -14.42
CA PRO A 211 -6.40 -4.57 -14.16
C PRO A 211 -5.55 -5.53 -13.33
N THR A 212 -6.20 -6.33 -12.50
CA THR A 212 -5.59 -7.50 -11.86
C THR A 212 -5.21 -8.56 -12.90
N ASP A 213 -4.19 -9.37 -12.58
CA ASP A 213 -3.85 -10.54 -13.39
C ASP A 213 -4.93 -11.62 -13.21
N ALA A 214 -5.48 -12.13 -14.32
CA ALA A 214 -6.49 -13.18 -14.32
C ALA A 214 -6.01 -14.50 -13.67
N ASN A 215 -4.70 -14.76 -13.70
CA ASN A 215 -4.09 -15.92 -13.05
C ASN A 215 -3.61 -15.61 -11.61
N GLY A 216 -3.88 -14.40 -11.13
CA GLY A 216 -3.49 -13.94 -9.81
C GLY A 216 -4.39 -14.44 -8.68
N PHE A 217 -4.22 -13.82 -7.52
CA PHE A 217 -5.05 -14.05 -6.35
C PHE A 217 -6.55 -13.92 -6.69
N ASP A 218 -7.36 -14.83 -6.17
CA ASP A 218 -8.82 -14.88 -6.40
C ASP A 218 -9.22 -14.85 -7.89
N MET A 219 -8.39 -15.44 -8.77
CA MET A 219 -8.59 -15.44 -10.22
C MET A 219 -8.74 -14.03 -10.82
N GLY A 220 -8.03 -13.06 -10.23
CA GLY A 220 -8.11 -11.65 -10.60
C GLY A 220 -9.42 -10.95 -10.17
N GLN A 221 -10.28 -11.59 -9.36
CA GLN A 221 -11.49 -10.98 -8.81
C GLN A 221 -11.24 -10.26 -7.47
N ASN A 222 -10.03 -9.72 -7.29
CA ASN A 222 -9.61 -9.02 -6.10
C ASN A 222 -9.29 -7.54 -6.38
N VAL A 223 -9.03 -6.80 -5.30
CA VAL A 223 -8.40 -5.47 -5.35
C VAL A 223 -7.00 -5.54 -4.74
N GLU A 224 -6.05 -4.83 -5.34
CA GLU A 224 -4.71 -4.59 -4.78
C GLU A 224 -4.56 -3.08 -4.57
N LEU A 225 -4.42 -2.66 -3.31
CA LEU A 225 -4.25 -1.27 -2.92
C LEU A 225 -2.75 -0.97 -2.82
N GLY A 226 -2.20 -0.40 -3.89
CA GLY A 226 -0.79 0.02 -3.98
C GLY A 226 -0.51 1.42 -3.45
N ILE A 227 0.63 1.97 -3.87
CA ILE A 227 1.11 3.32 -3.51
C ILE A 227 0.04 4.42 -3.67
N PRO A 228 -0.75 4.50 -4.76
CA PRO A 228 -1.77 5.54 -4.90
C PRO A 228 -2.81 5.56 -3.77
N PHE A 229 -3.13 4.38 -3.21
CA PHE A 229 -4.05 4.29 -2.07
C PHE A 229 -3.38 4.70 -0.75
N LEU A 230 -2.07 4.49 -0.60
CA LEU A 230 -1.34 4.83 0.62
C LEU A 230 -1.08 6.34 0.75
N ARG A 231 -1.19 7.11 -0.33
CA ARG A 231 -0.99 8.56 -0.34
C ARG A 231 -2.14 9.33 0.34
N GLY A 232 -1.78 10.41 1.03
CA GLY A 232 -2.72 11.32 1.71
C GLY A 232 -3.37 10.72 2.96
N ARG A 233 -2.83 9.61 3.47
CA ARG A 233 -3.34 8.95 4.69
C ARG A 233 -2.24 8.19 5.40
N CYS A 234 -2.54 7.84 6.63
CA CYS A 234 -1.77 6.88 7.39
C CYS A 234 -2.46 5.53 7.36
N THR A 235 -1.74 4.52 6.88
CA THR A 235 -2.21 3.13 6.89
C THR A 235 -1.48 2.38 7.98
N TYR A 236 -2.22 1.90 8.98
CA TYR A 236 -1.73 1.15 10.12
C TYR A 236 -1.88 -0.35 9.87
N PHE A 237 -0.86 -1.11 10.25
CA PHE A 237 -0.76 -2.55 10.09
C PHE A 237 -0.52 -3.18 11.46
N ASP A 238 -1.59 -3.67 12.09
CA ASP A 238 -1.58 -4.21 13.45
C ASP A 238 -1.54 -5.74 13.37
N THR A 239 -0.35 -6.28 13.54
CA THR A 239 -0.09 -7.73 13.39
C THR A 239 -0.53 -8.53 14.61
N ALA A 240 -0.59 -7.91 15.81
CA ALA A 240 -1.08 -8.58 17.01
C ALA A 240 -2.60 -8.77 16.96
N LEU A 241 -3.34 -7.74 16.53
CA LEU A 241 -4.80 -7.79 16.45
C LEU A 241 -5.30 -8.18 15.06
N GLN A 242 -4.40 -8.47 14.12
CA GLN A 242 -4.71 -8.91 12.75
C GLN A 242 -5.73 -8.00 12.05
N ARG A 243 -5.41 -6.70 12.00
CA ARG A 243 -6.27 -5.66 11.41
C ARG A 243 -5.44 -4.61 10.69
N VAL A 244 -6.07 -3.92 9.75
CA VAL A 244 -5.54 -2.68 9.16
C VAL A 244 -6.36 -1.49 9.61
N GLY A 245 -5.70 -0.35 9.77
CA GLY A 245 -6.31 0.90 10.20
C GLY A 245 -6.01 2.04 9.24
N PHE A 246 -6.87 3.04 9.22
CA PHE A 246 -6.72 4.23 8.38
C PHE A 246 -7.01 5.48 9.21
N ALA A 247 -6.21 6.51 9.01
CA ALA A 247 -6.47 7.88 9.46
C ALA A 247 -6.08 8.86 8.36
N ASP A 248 -6.79 9.98 8.29
CA ASP A 248 -6.41 11.09 7.41
C ASP A 248 -5.06 11.65 7.83
N ALA A 249 -4.25 12.02 6.83
CA ALA A 249 -3.02 12.74 7.07
C ALA A 249 -3.32 14.16 7.56
N ILE A 250 -2.45 14.72 8.40
CA ILE A 250 -2.57 16.12 8.88
C ILE A 250 -2.22 17.09 7.74
N GLN A 251 -1.27 16.71 6.88
CA GLN A 251 -0.84 17.48 5.72
C GLN A 251 -1.14 16.67 4.45
N HIS A 252 -1.81 17.33 3.50
CA HIS A 252 -2.27 16.80 2.22
C HIS A 252 -1.72 17.62 1.09
#